data_AF-A0A1R2BTZ5-F1
#
_entry.id   AF-A0A1R2BTZ5-F1
#
_cell.length_a   1.000
_cell.length_b   1.000
_cell.length_c   1.000
_cell.angle_alpha   90.00
_cell.angle_beta   90.00
_cell.angle_gamma   90.00
#
_symmetry.space_group_name_H-M   'P 1'
#
loop_
_entity.id
_entity.type
_entity.pdbx_description
1 polymer ?
#
loop_
_entity_poly.entity_id
_entity_poly.type
_entity_poly.pdbx_seq_one_letter_code
_entity_poly.pdbx_strand_id
1 'polypeptide(L)'
;MQDPNDIPEMYRQENYNKSRRNRIITSSCNIFCHVSFIIAIIVILAIDRSACKYPIRAWLIIYACLSIVGTICSLIIEIVIKQKHFESRIINRLYGFYYCIMICFFITWTILGSVWVYVDDNCEVEFNLGWKLIVAILAIQYVIFVLCSCAGCVGLVYVLALRAIRKENVVKNEEGDENIRDKTKNPHLE
;
A
#
# COMPACT_ATOMS: atom_id res chain seq x y z
N MET A 1 -14.43 -14.85 34.02
CA MET A 1 -13.44 -14.29 33.06
C MET A 1 -13.06 -15.42 32.12
N GLN A 2 -13.39 -15.28 30.83
CA GLN A 2 -13.05 -16.27 29.81
C GLN A 2 -11.62 -15.98 29.34
N ASP A 3 -10.74 -16.99 29.37
CA ASP A 3 -9.34 -16.81 28.99
C ASP A 3 -9.30 -16.34 27.52
N PRO A 4 -8.68 -15.19 27.19
CA PRO A 4 -8.54 -14.73 25.80
C PRO A 4 -7.78 -15.72 24.90
N ASN A 5 -7.18 -16.78 25.46
CA ASN A 5 -6.58 -17.88 24.71
C ASN A 5 -7.56 -18.98 24.28
N ASP A 6 -8.80 -19.02 24.79
CA ASP A 6 -9.85 -19.99 24.42
C ASP A 6 -10.58 -19.62 23.11
N ILE A 7 -9.87 -19.02 22.16
CA ILE A 7 -10.39 -18.88 20.80
C ILE A 7 -10.39 -20.28 20.17
N PRO A 8 -11.55 -20.84 19.74
CA PRO A 8 -11.63 -22.16 19.16
C PRO A 8 -10.62 -22.31 18.01
N GLU A 9 -9.86 -23.41 17.97
CA GLU A 9 -8.85 -23.64 16.92
C GLU A 9 -9.43 -23.46 15.51
N MET A 10 -10.71 -23.83 15.33
CA MET A 10 -11.48 -23.60 14.11
C MET A 10 -11.50 -22.12 13.70
N TYR A 11 -11.74 -21.20 14.65
CA TYR A 11 -11.79 -19.76 14.41
C TYR A 11 -10.40 -19.17 14.11
N ARG A 12 -9.35 -19.75 14.69
CA ARG A 12 -7.95 -19.38 14.41
C ARG A 12 -7.55 -19.80 12.99
N GLN A 13 -7.95 -21.00 12.57
CA GLN A 13 -7.64 -21.56 11.26
C GLN A 13 -8.39 -20.85 10.12
N GLU A 14 -9.65 -20.47 10.34
CA GLU A 14 -10.43 -19.69 9.38
C GLU A 14 -9.83 -18.29 9.14
N ASN A 15 -9.48 -17.58 10.22
CA ASN A 15 -8.84 -16.27 10.12
C ASN A 15 -7.49 -16.33 9.41
N TYR A 16 -6.70 -17.38 9.65
CA TYR A 16 -5.44 -17.62 8.93
C TYR A 16 -5.68 -17.82 7.42
N ASN A 17 -6.64 -18.67 7.05
CA ASN A 17 -6.98 -18.94 5.66
C ASN A 17 -7.51 -17.69 4.92
N LYS A 18 -8.33 -16.88 5.59
CA LYS A 18 -8.85 -15.60 5.07
C LYS A 18 -7.73 -14.59 4.83
N SER A 19 -6.82 -14.43 5.80
CA SER A 19 -5.67 -13.53 5.68
C SER A 19 -4.73 -13.96 4.54
N ARG A 20 -4.48 -15.27 4.40
CA ARG A 20 -3.67 -15.82 3.30
C ARG A 20 -4.32 -15.57 1.94
N ARG A 21 -5.62 -15.81 1.79
CA ARG A 21 -6.35 -15.59 0.54
C ARG A 21 -6.31 -14.12 0.12
N ASN A 22 -6.57 -13.21 1.04
CA ASN A 22 -6.53 -11.77 0.78
C ASN A 22 -5.14 -11.33 0.31
N ARG A 23 -4.07 -11.84 0.95
CA ARG A 23 -2.69 -11.54 0.54
C ARG A 23 -2.39 -12.01 -0.88
N ILE A 24 -2.82 -13.22 -1.26
CA ILE A 24 -2.61 -13.76 -2.62
C ILE A 24 -3.34 -12.91 -3.65
N ILE A 25 -4.59 -12.54 -3.38
CA ILE A 25 -5.39 -11.68 -4.28
C ILE A 25 -4.71 -10.32 -4.44
N THR A 26 -4.35 -9.65 -3.34
CA THR A 26 -3.68 -8.35 -3.39
C THR A 26 -2.35 -8.42 -4.15
N SER A 27 -1.55 -9.45 -3.90
CA SER A 27 -0.27 -9.64 -4.57
C SER A 27 -0.43 -9.91 -6.07
N SER A 28 -1.40 -10.74 -6.44
CA SER A 28 -1.71 -11.06 -7.84
C SER A 28 -2.21 -9.83 -8.60
N CYS A 29 -3.10 -9.03 -7.99
CA CYS A 29 -3.52 -7.75 -8.55
C CYS A 29 -2.35 -6.79 -8.71
N ASN A 30 -1.46 -6.71 -7.72
CA ASN A 30 -0.30 -5.82 -7.77
C ASN A 30 0.66 -6.20 -8.90
N ILE A 31 0.98 -7.50 -9.04
CA ILE A 31 1.82 -8.01 -10.12
C ILE A 31 1.18 -7.72 -11.48
N PHE A 32 -0.12 -7.98 -11.63
CA PHE A 32 -0.83 -7.72 -12.89
C PHE A 32 -0.74 -6.25 -13.29
N CYS A 33 -1.03 -5.33 -12.36
CA CYS A 33 -0.91 -3.89 -12.61
C CYS A 33 0.52 -3.49 -12.99
N HIS A 34 1.53 -3.92 -12.22
CA HIS A 34 2.92 -3.59 -12.50
C HIS A 34 3.39 -4.10 -13.86
N VAL A 35 3.02 -5.33 -14.24
CA VAL A 35 3.38 -5.91 -15.53
C VAL A 35 2.74 -5.14 -16.68
N SER A 36 1.46 -4.77 -16.58
CA SER A 36 0.79 -3.94 -17.60
C SER A 36 1.48 -2.58 -17.77
N PHE A 37 1.89 -1.94 -16.66
CA PHE A 37 2.64 -0.69 -16.72
C PHE A 37 4.02 -0.86 -17.35
N ILE A 38 4.75 -1.93 -17.00
CA ILE A 38 6.06 -2.22 -17.60
C ILE A 38 5.92 -2.40 -19.12
N ILE A 39 4.91 -3.17 -19.57
CA ILE A 39 4.64 -3.37 -21.00
C ILE A 39 4.34 -2.03 -21.68
N ALA A 40 3.48 -1.20 -21.10
CA ALA A 40 3.16 0.11 -21.65
C ALA A 40 4.41 0.99 -21.78
N ILE A 41 5.28 1.00 -20.76
CA ILE A 41 6.55 1.73 -20.80
C ILE A 41 7.47 1.20 -21.89
N ILE A 42 7.63 -0.13 -22.01
CA ILE A 42 8.45 -0.75 -23.07
C ILE A 42 7.92 -0.36 -24.45
N VAL A 43 6.60 -0.35 -24.65
CA VAL A 43 5.97 0.07 -25.91
C VAL A 43 6.30 1.54 -26.21
N ILE A 44 6.17 2.44 -25.23
CA ILE A 44 6.55 3.86 -25.38
C ILE A 44 8.03 3.98 -25.77
N LEU A 45 8.92 3.27 -25.07
CA LEU A 45 10.36 3.29 -25.31
C LEU A 45 10.77 2.70 -26.67
N ALA A 46 9.94 1.81 -27.23
CA ALA A 46 10.17 1.17 -28.53
C ALA A 46 9.67 2.00 -29.71
N ILE A 47 8.58 2.74 -29.54
CA ILE A 47 8.04 3.66 -30.55
C ILE A 47 8.94 4.89 -30.69
N ASP A 48 9.61 5.29 -29.61
CA ASP A 48 10.35 6.55 -29.57
C ASP A 48 11.84 6.43 -29.95
N ARG A 49 12.24 7.23 -30.94
CA ARG A 49 13.64 7.59 -31.21
C ARG A 49 13.86 9.10 -31.25
N SER A 50 12.83 9.90 -30.99
CA SER A 50 12.88 11.35 -31.03
C SER A 50 13.66 11.90 -29.83
N ALA A 51 14.34 13.02 -30.03
CA ALA A 51 15.13 13.66 -28.99
C ALA A 51 14.28 14.75 -28.32
N CYS A 52 13.28 14.36 -27.52
CA CYS A 52 12.58 15.34 -26.68
C CYS A 52 13.56 16.06 -25.75
N LYS A 53 13.29 17.34 -25.47
CA LYS A 53 14.22 18.22 -24.73
C LYS A 53 14.42 17.74 -23.29
N TYR A 54 13.38 17.14 -22.72
CA TYR A 54 13.40 16.62 -21.36
C TYR A 54 13.69 15.12 -21.34
N PRO A 55 14.36 14.62 -20.27
CA PRO A 55 14.81 13.24 -20.19
C PRO A 55 13.68 12.25 -19.81
N ILE A 56 12.47 12.44 -20.34
CA ILE A 56 11.28 11.62 -20.10
C ILE A 56 11.63 10.13 -20.30
N ARG A 57 12.37 9.83 -21.37
CA ARG A 57 12.81 8.47 -21.69
C ARG A 57 13.68 7.84 -20.60
N ALA A 58 14.66 8.57 -20.09
CA ALA A 58 15.54 8.08 -19.04
C ALA A 58 14.75 7.76 -17.75
N TRP A 59 13.77 8.58 -17.42
CA TRP A 59 12.91 8.36 -16.26
C TRP A 59 11.92 7.21 -16.45
N LEU A 60 11.37 7.03 -17.65
CA LEU A 60 10.58 5.85 -17.99
C LEU A 60 11.42 4.56 -17.86
N ILE A 61 12.69 4.59 -18.26
CA ILE A 61 13.62 3.47 -18.06
C ILE A 61 13.81 3.21 -16.56
N ILE A 62 14.08 4.24 -15.76
CA ILE A 62 14.21 4.10 -14.30
C ILE A 62 12.93 3.51 -13.69
N TYR A 63 11.75 4.00 -14.10
CA TYR A 63 10.45 3.48 -13.68
C TYR A 63 10.35 1.98 -13.98
N ALA A 64 10.64 1.58 -15.22
CA ALA A 64 10.56 0.18 -15.65
C ALA A 64 11.53 -0.70 -14.84
N CYS A 65 12.79 -0.27 -14.69
CA CYS A 65 13.79 -0.99 -13.90
C CYS A 65 13.35 -1.18 -12.45
N LEU A 66 12.89 -0.11 -11.80
CA LEU A 66 12.39 -0.19 -10.42
C LEU A 66 11.18 -1.14 -10.34
N SER A 67 10.20 -1.01 -11.23
CA SER A 67 9.02 -1.88 -11.26
C SER A 67 9.35 -3.36 -11.45
N ILE A 68 10.34 -3.68 -12.31
CA ILE A 68 10.84 -5.04 -12.51
C ILE A 68 11.46 -5.56 -11.21
N VAL A 69 12.36 -4.79 -10.58
CA VAL A 69 12.99 -5.15 -9.32
C VAL A 69 11.93 -5.42 -8.24
N GLY A 70 10.93 -4.54 -8.10
CA GLY A 70 9.84 -4.73 -7.13
C GLY A 70 8.99 -5.96 -7.39
N THR A 71 8.73 -6.28 -8.66
CA THR A 71 7.99 -7.48 -9.04
C THR A 71 8.76 -8.73 -8.65
N ILE A 72 10.06 -8.78 -8.99
CA ILE A 72 10.96 -9.89 -8.62
C ILE A 72 11.05 -10.03 -7.10
N CYS A 73 11.28 -8.94 -6.37
CA CYS A 73 11.33 -8.96 -4.90
C CYS A 73 10.02 -9.47 -4.29
N SER A 74 8.86 -9.06 -4.82
CA SER A 74 7.56 -9.53 -4.34
C SER A 74 7.36 -11.03 -4.58
N LEU A 75 7.76 -11.54 -5.74
CA LEU A 75 7.73 -12.97 -6.05
C LEU A 75 8.66 -13.79 -5.13
N ILE A 76 9.89 -13.31 -4.91
CA ILE A 76 10.83 -13.96 -3.99
C ILE A 76 10.24 -14.03 -2.58
N ILE A 77 9.64 -12.95 -2.09
CA ILE A 77 9.03 -12.90 -0.77
C ILE A 77 7.88 -13.90 -0.65
N GLU A 78 7.03 -14.01 -1.67
CA GLU A 78 5.96 -15.02 -1.65
C GLU A 78 6.51 -16.46 -1.59
N ILE A 79 7.58 -16.74 -2.34
CA ILE A 79 8.22 -18.06 -2.35
C ILE A 79 8.85 -18.35 -0.98
N VAL A 80 9.60 -17.40 -0.42
CA VAL A 80 10.28 -17.55 0.88
C VAL A 80 9.27 -17.71 2.02
N ILE A 81 8.18 -16.93 2.03
CA ILE A 81 7.12 -17.06 3.04
C ILE A 81 6.46 -18.45 2.99
N LYS A 82 6.29 -19.04 1.79
CA LYS A 82 5.75 -20.40 1.66
C LYS A 82 6.67 -21.46 2.27
N GLN A 83 7.98 -21.23 2.30
CA GLN A 83 8.96 -22.19 2.80
C GLN A 83 9.14 -22.19 4.33
N LYS A 84 8.38 -21.38 5.09
CA LYS A 84 8.27 -21.36 6.58
C LYS A 84 9.57 -21.22 7.41
N HIS A 85 10.76 -21.23 6.81
CA HIS A 85 12.03 -21.39 7.53
C HIS A 85 12.88 -20.12 7.70
N PHE A 86 12.46 -18.96 7.20
CA PHE A 86 13.29 -17.75 7.22
C PHE A 86 12.78 -16.68 8.20
N GLU A 87 13.69 -16.15 9.01
CA GLU A 87 13.41 -14.99 9.88
C GLU A 87 12.98 -13.78 9.03
N SER A 88 11.70 -13.43 9.14
CA SER A 88 11.02 -12.46 8.28
C SER A 88 11.41 -11.00 8.53
N ARG A 89 12.20 -10.71 9.56
CA ARG A 89 12.40 -9.34 10.06
C ARG A 89 13.27 -8.50 9.11
N ILE A 90 14.37 -9.05 8.61
CA ILE A 90 15.27 -8.36 7.67
C ILE A 90 14.59 -8.16 6.31
N ILE A 91 13.93 -9.20 5.81
CA ILE A 91 13.20 -9.16 4.52
C ILE A 91 12.10 -8.10 4.57
N ASN A 92 11.32 -8.04 5.66
CA ASN A 92 10.29 -7.01 5.82
C ASN A 92 10.86 -5.59 5.85
N ARG A 93 12.03 -5.38 6.49
CA ARG A 93 12.70 -4.07 6.50
C ARG A 93 13.19 -3.66 5.11
N LEU A 94 13.84 -4.57 4.39
CA LEU A 94 14.32 -4.32 3.03
C LEU A 94 13.15 -4.03 2.09
N TYR A 95 12.05 -4.78 2.22
CA TYR A 95 10.83 -4.53 1.47
C TYR A 95 10.24 -3.16 1.80
N GLY A 96 10.14 -2.79 3.07
CA GLY A 96 9.67 -1.48 3.49
C GLY A 96 10.54 -0.34 2.95
N PHE A 97 11.86 -0.49 2.97
CA PHE A 97 12.80 0.48 2.41
C PHE A 97 12.63 0.63 0.88
N TYR A 98 12.52 -0.49 0.17
CA TYR A 98 12.24 -0.50 -1.26
C TYR A 98 10.91 0.21 -1.60
N TYR A 99 9.84 -0.06 -0.84
CA TYR A 99 8.57 0.63 -0.99
C TYR A 99 8.69 2.13 -0.77
N CYS A 100 9.47 2.55 0.23
CA CYS A 100 9.72 3.97 0.48
C CYS A 100 10.39 4.63 -0.75
N ILE A 101 11.43 4.01 -1.31
CA ILE A 101 12.10 4.51 -2.52
C ILE A 101 11.12 4.61 -3.69
N MET A 102 10.29 3.57 -3.90
CA MET A 102 9.28 3.55 -4.96
C MET A 102 8.27 4.69 -4.81
N ILE A 103 7.77 4.92 -3.60
CA ILE A 103 6.84 6.01 -3.32
C ILE A 103 7.49 7.38 -3.60
N CYS A 104 8.72 7.59 -3.11
CA CYS A 104 9.46 8.82 -3.36
C CYS A 104 9.71 9.05 -4.86
N PHE A 105 10.09 8.00 -5.58
CA PHE A 105 10.25 8.04 -7.02
C PHE A 105 8.94 8.37 -7.72
N PHE A 106 7.83 7.74 -7.34
CA PHE A 106 6.52 8.01 -7.95
C PHE A 106 6.03 9.43 -7.69
N ILE A 107 6.20 9.97 -6.49
CA ILE A 107 5.85 11.36 -6.21
C ILE A 107 6.69 12.29 -7.09
N THR A 108 8.01 12.05 -7.13
CA THR A 108 8.94 12.86 -7.93
C THR A 108 8.61 12.78 -9.42
N TRP A 109 8.38 11.57 -9.94
CA TRP A 109 8.00 11.33 -11.33
C TRP A 109 6.65 11.94 -11.67
N THR A 110 5.67 11.87 -10.76
CA THR A 110 4.35 12.46 -10.98
C THR A 110 4.48 13.98 -11.12
N ILE A 111 5.24 14.64 -10.25
CA ILE A 111 5.45 16.09 -10.30
C ILE A 111 6.27 16.47 -11.54
N LEU A 112 7.48 15.91 -11.68
CA LEU A 112 8.39 16.28 -12.77
C LEU A 112 7.88 15.84 -14.14
N GLY A 113 7.34 14.62 -14.22
CA GLY A 113 6.74 14.09 -15.44
C GLY A 113 5.53 14.91 -15.88
N SER A 114 4.69 15.36 -14.96
CA SER A 114 3.60 16.29 -15.31
C SER A 114 4.16 17.59 -15.87
N VAL A 115 5.13 18.22 -15.19
CA VAL A 115 5.74 19.47 -15.68
C VAL A 115 6.38 19.29 -17.06
N TRP A 116 7.12 18.22 -17.30
CA TRP A 116 7.75 17.97 -18.60
C TRP A 116 6.72 17.73 -19.71
N VAL A 117 5.63 17.02 -19.39
CA VAL A 117 4.53 16.82 -20.32
C VAL A 117 3.78 18.12 -20.60
N TYR A 118 3.73 19.10 -19.69
CA TYR A 118 3.02 20.36 -20.01
C TYR A 118 3.90 21.44 -20.63
N VAL A 119 5.22 21.26 -20.69
CA VAL A 119 6.17 22.29 -21.14
C VAL A 119 6.81 21.95 -22.49
N ASP A 120 6.75 20.70 -22.96
CA ASP A 120 7.41 20.26 -24.19
C ASP A 120 6.45 20.18 -25.39
N ASP A 121 6.07 21.35 -25.94
CA ASP A 121 5.17 21.47 -27.09
C ASP A 121 5.71 20.77 -28.36
N ASN A 122 7.03 20.66 -28.49
CA ASN A 122 7.66 20.02 -29.65
C ASN A 122 7.56 18.50 -29.60
N CYS A 123 7.59 17.92 -28.39
CA CYS A 123 7.49 16.48 -28.18
C CYS A 123 6.07 15.97 -28.53
N GLU A 124 5.03 16.78 -28.33
CA GLU A 124 3.65 16.38 -28.70
C GLU A 124 3.48 16.15 -30.21
N VAL A 125 4.11 16.98 -31.05
CA VAL A 125 3.92 16.93 -32.50
C VAL A 125 4.69 15.77 -33.13
N GLU A 126 5.94 15.55 -32.71
CA GLU A 126 6.79 14.47 -33.23
C GLU A 126 6.43 13.10 -32.64
N PHE A 127 5.87 13.07 -31.42
CA PHE A 127 5.65 11.85 -30.64
C PHE A 127 4.22 11.71 -30.09
N ASN A 128 3.22 12.10 -30.87
CA ASN A 128 1.81 12.16 -30.46
C ASN A 128 1.28 10.85 -29.81
N LEU A 129 1.63 9.68 -30.36
CA LEU A 129 1.11 8.40 -29.84
C LEU A 129 1.68 8.07 -28.46
N GLY A 130 3.01 8.17 -28.28
CA GLY A 130 3.61 7.84 -26.99
C GLY A 130 3.42 8.95 -25.97
N TRP A 131 3.28 10.20 -26.40
CA TRP A 131 2.79 11.30 -25.58
C TRP A 131 1.43 11.00 -24.95
N LYS A 132 0.43 10.59 -25.76
CA LYS A 132 -0.89 10.17 -25.27
C LYS A 132 -0.82 9.01 -24.29
N LEU A 133 0.06 8.04 -24.53
CA LEU A 133 0.28 6.92 -23.61
C LEU A 133 0.91 7.38 -22.28
N ILE A 134 1.87 8.31 -22.31
CA ILE A 134 2.48 8.88 -21.09
C ILE A 134 1.42 9.63 -20.28
N VAL A 135 0.61 10.47 -20.93
CA VAL A 135 -0.51 11.19 -20.29
C VAL A 135 -1.50 10.20 -19.67
N ALA A 136 -1.86 9.13 -20.39
CA ALA A 136 -2.76 8.11 -19.88
C ALA A 136 -2.19 7.39 -18.64
N ILE A 137 -0.90 7.05 -18.65
CA ILE A 137 -0.19 6.45 -17.52
C ILE A 137 -0.23 7.38 -16.31
N LEU A 138 0.13 8.67 -16.50
CA LEU A 138 0.09 9.67 -15.43
C LEU A 138 -1.32 9.83 -14.86
N ALA A 139 -2.34 9.90 -15.71
CA ALA A 139 -3.73 10.03 -15.31
C ALA A 139 -4.20 8.83 -14.46
N ILE A 140 -3.92 7.60 -14.90
CA ILE A 140 -4.26 6.40 -14.13
C ILE A 140 -3.53 6.42 -12.78
N GLN A 141 -2.26 6.84 -12.77
CA GLN A 141 -1.46 6.93 -11.56
C GLN A 141 -2.01 7.96 -10.57
N TYR A 142 -2.48 9.11 -11.04
CA TYR A 142 -3.19 10.10 -10.22
C TYR A 142 -4.45 9.52 -9.59
N VAL A 143 -5.28 8.82 -10.35
CA VAL A 143 -6.51 8.20 -9.82
C VAL A 143 -6.17 7.19 -8.73
N ILE A 144 -5.17 6.34 -8.94
CA ILE A 144 -4.71 5.37 -7.92
C ILE A 144 -4.22 6.11 -6.67
N PHE A 145 -3.42 7.16 -6.83
CA PHE A 145 -2.89 7.93 -5.70
C PHE A 145 -3.99 8.61 -4.87
N VAL A 146 -5.00 9.18 -5.53
CA VAL A 146 -6.17 9.77 -4.88
C VAL A 146 -6.99 8.70 -4.15
N LEU A 147 -7.27 7.56 -4.78
CA LEU A 147 -8.01 6.47 -4.14
C LEU A 147 -7.26 5.92 -2.92
N CYS A 148 -5.95 5.71 -3.03
CA CYS A 148 -5.12 5.22 -1.93
C CYS A 148 -5.03 6.22 -0.77
N SER A 149 -4.86 7.52 -1.06
CA SER A 149 -4.81 8.55 -0.02
C SER A 149 -6.16 8.68 0.70
N CYS A 150 -7.28 8.68 -0.03
CA CYS A 150 -8.62 8.66 0.56
C CYS A 150 -8.84 7.44 1.47
N ALA A 151 -8.50 6.23 1.00
CA ALA A 151 -8.62 5.01 1.81
C ALA A 151 -7.73 5.05 3.07
N GLY A 152 -6.51 5.59 2.93
CA GLY A 152 -5.59 5.80 4.05
C GLY A 152 -6.15 6.77 5.10
N CYS A 153 -6.72 7.89 4.67
CA CYS A 153 -7.39 8.85 5.55
C CYS A 153 -8.57 8.21 6.31
N VAL A 154 -9.44 7.46 5.62
CA VAL A 154 -10.56 6.75 6.25
C VAL A 154 -10.06 5.72 7.27
N GLY A 155 -9.04 4.95 6.92
CA GLY A 155 -8.41 3.99 7.83
C GLY A 155 -7.84 4.65 9.09
N LEU A 156 -7.19 5.80 8.95
CA LEU A 156 -6.65 6.57 10.06
C LEU A 156 -7.75 7.10 10.98
N VAL A 157 -8.82 7.68 10.41
CA VAL A 157 -10.00 8.12 11.17
C VAL A 157 -10.62 6.97 11.95
N TYR A 158 -10.78 5.81 11.31
CA TYR A 158 -11.31 4.61 11.95
C TYR A 158 -10.44 4.13 13.13
N VAL A 159 -9.11 4.11 12.96
CA VAL A 159 -8.18 3.73 14.04
C VAL A 159 -8.25 4.72 15.21
N LEU A 160 -8.36 6.02 14.93
CA LEU A 160 -8.52 7.04 15.97
C LEU A 160 -9.86 6.88 16.72
N ALA A 161 -10.95 6.62 16.00
CA ALA A 161 -12.27 6.37 16.57
C ALA A 161 -12.26 5.12 17.48
N LEU A 162 -11.64 4.02 17.04
CA LEU A 162 -11.49 2.82 17.87
C LEU A 162 -10.67 3.07 19.13
N ARG A 163 -9.60 3.88 19.04
CA ARG A 163 -8.81 4.28 20.22
C ARG A 163 -9.63 5.12 21.19
N ALA A 164 -10.49 6.01 20.69
CA ALA A 164 -11.39 6.81 21.53
C ALA A 164 -12.42 5.94 22.25
N ILE A 165 -13.12 5.05 21.53
CA ILE A 165 -14.11 4.13 22.11
C ILE A 165 -13.47 3.22 23.16
N ARG A 166 -12.26 2.71 22.90
CA ARG A 166 -11.54 1.88 23.88
C ARG A 166 -11.26 2.66 25.17
N LYS A 167 -10.86 3.92 25.08
CA LYS A 167 -10.61 4.77 26.26
C LYS A 167 -11.90 4.98 27.07
N GLU A 168 -13.01 5.26 26.39
CA GLU A 168 -14.31 5.44 27.05
C GLU A 168 -14.77 4.18 27.81
N ASN A 169 -14.58 2.99 27.22
CA ASN A 169 -14.94 1.73 27.88
C ASN A 169 -14.07 1.40 29.11
N VAL A 170 -12.79 1.80 29.11
CA VAL A 170 -11.92 1.61 30.28
C VAL A 170 -12.41 2.47 31.45
N VAL A 171 -12.75 3.74 31.20
CA VAL A 171 -13.26 4.66 32.24
C VAL A 171 -14.59 4.15 32.82
N LYS A 172 -15.53 3.70 31.98
CA LYS A 172 -16.82 3.16 32.47
C LYS A 172 -16.66 1.90 33.34
N ASN A 173 -15.65 1.08 33.07
CA ASN A 173 -15.38 -0.10 33.89
C ASN A 173 -14.80 0.29 35.26
N GLU A 174 -13.93 1.31 35.31
CA GLU A 174 -13.37 1.82 36.58
C GLU A 174 -14.46 2.42 37.48
N GLU A 175 -15.40 3.21 36.93
CA GLU A 175 -16.54 3.75 37.68
C GLU A 175 -17.49 2.65 38.20
N GLY A 176 -17.67 1.57 37.44
CA GLY A 176 -18.47 0.41 37.85
C GLY A 176 -17.86 -0.33 39.05
N ASP A 177 -16.54 -0.53 39.04
CA ASP A 177 -15.82 -1.23 40.11
C ASP A 177 -15.79 -0.41 41.42
N GLU A 178 -15.69 0.91 41.35
CA GLU A 178 -15.80 1.79 42.54
C GLU A 178 -17.19 1.71 43.18
N ASN A 179 -18.26 1.75 42.37
CA ASN A 179 -19.64 1.63 42.86
C ASN A 179 -19.91 0.29 43.56
N ILE A 180 -19.32 -0.81 43.07
CA ILE A 180 -19.44 -2.13 43.71
C ILE A 180 -18.67 -2.17 45.04
N ARG A 181 -17.48 -1.55 45.08
CA ARG A 181 -16.62 -1.50 46.28
C ARG A 181 -17.26 -0.70 47.41
N ASP A 182 -17.94 0.40 47.11
CA ASP A 182 -18.64 1.19 48.12
C ASP A 182 -19.86 0.46 48.69
N LYS A 183 -20.62 -0.27 47.86
CA LYS A 183 -21.73 -1.12 48.34
C LYS A 183 -21.27 -2.27 49.24
N THR A 184 -20.08 -2.84 49.01
CA THR A 184 -19.55 -3.93 49.84
C THR A 184 -18.99 -3.46 51.19
N LYS A 185 -18.58 -2.19 51.31
CA LYS A 185 -18.06 -1.64 52.57
C LYS A 185 -19.14 -1.25 53.58
N ASN A 186 -20.41 -1.15 53.18
CA ASN A 186 -21.48 -0.70 54.07
C ASN A 186 -22.76 -1.55 53.98
N PRO A 187 -22.70 -2.86 54.31
CA PRO A 187 -23.85 -3.76 54.21
C PRO A 187 -24.91 -3.57 55.31
N HIS A 188 -24.73 -2.63 56.24
CA HIS A 188 -25.56 -2.48 57.45
C HIS A 188 -26.35 -1.16 57.54
N LEU A 189 -26.51 -0.44 56.42
CA LEU A 189 -27.49 0.64 56.29
C LEU A 189 -28.66 0.20 55.40
N GLU A 190 -29.43 -0.77 55.89
CA GLU A 190 -30.85 -0.95 55.55
C GLU A 190 -31.63 -1.14 56.86
#